data_AF-A0A7T0KJD0-F1
#
_entry.id   AF-A0A7T0KJD0-F1
#
_cell.length_a   1.000
_cell.length_b   1.000
_cell.length_c   1.000
_cell.angle_alpha   90.00
_cell.angle_beta   90.00
_cell.angle_gamma   90.00
#
_symmetry.space_group_name_H-M   'P 1'
#
loop_
_entity.id
_entity.type
_entity.pdbx_description
1 polymer ?
#
loop_
_entity_poly.entity_id
_entity_poly.type
_entity_poly.pdbx_seq_one_letter_code
_entity_poly.pdbx_strand_id
1 'polypeptide(L)'
;MALIPYPADLGKCRIVGTVAKHLPDSSDQDKNPDLYALDDEPLVFTPTARRVQFRGSTPMMITLPSFEARIDAQGVLRGEDGSAGIVVIATNDPNCNPTDWQYKVEFKRGRKLRIPPFYIHAPAGGTVDLGRIIPADDEAGTVFVADESVAARAEKAAAESEAVAAIVRGAGEAEIQRSAAERARASAEESRASAEAKRVEEENRRASAESGRVNAETQRISAENNRGFNETSRTNAETQRALAETARETTEAQRREAESEREKKEKSRASTEAARATAERLRDEQQARNNADQAANNLAAQGLQVQILQESQYHAHTLVPTITGTTGKLYFVPDPHAVGGNSYIEFMWINGKFERVGASTANFEGIKTSSIDSVVANSSPVGEQVLTLTGLSYWWRKLTNIFAGKSHVHSALDITSGTLPVSRGGLGAETPVEMRMARQAIGAASQEDLEGAVEAIQNALGPLAETTPWETLPLDDGWVPVDGQTPRIRKVSGLVCIEGAVRQESGGDVDSITVIPYKYRPSSGEQIIGSTIARTLFNYSDPKHVNMYVSNKTGSLYLGSYSGIEFNSGWSFSLTATYAPR
;
A
#
# COMPACT_ATOMS: atom_id res chain seq x y z
N MET A 1 -16.65 19.16 94.34
CA MET A 1 -15.90 19.08 93.06
C MET A 1 -16.04 20.44 92.36
N ALA A 2 -14.94 21.13 92.05
CA ALA A 2 -15.00 22.48 91.46
C ALA A 2 -15.79 22.47 90.14
N LEU A 3 -16.85 23.30 90.08
CA LEU A 3 -17.81 23.42 88.99
C LEU A 3 -17.13 23.83 87.68
N ILE A 4 -16.78 22.86 86.82
CA ILE A 4 -16.78 23.12 85.38
C ILE A 4 -18.27 23.25 85.01
N PRO A 5 -18.74 24.42 84.51
CA PRO A 5 -20.13 24.54 84.10
C PRO A 5 -20.36 23.59 82.93
N TYR A 6 -21.08 22.50 83.18
CA TYR A 6 -21.51 21.59 82.12
C TYR A 6 -22.33 22.37 81.07
N PRO A 7 -22.20 22.04 79.78
CA PRO A 7 -22.99 22.64 78.71
C PRO A 7 -24.49 22.68 79.05
N ALA A 8 -25.18 23.75 78.68
CA ALA A 8 -26.59 23.93 79.02
C ALA A 8 -27.50 22.87 78.39
N ASP A 9 -27.07 22.30 77.26
CA ASP A 9 -27.75 21.25 76.51
C ASP A 9 -27.39 19.83 76.98
N LEU A 10 -26.52 19.67 77.98
CA LEU A 10 -26.28 18.38 78.62
C LEU A 10 -27.50 18.01 79.49
N GLY A 11 -28.09 16.85 79.21
CA GLY A 11 -29.21 16.30 79.97
C GLY A 11 -28.84 16.10 81.44
N LYS A 12 -29.70 16.57 82.34
CA LYS A 12 -29.55 16.43 83.80
C LYS A 12 -30.77 15.73 84.37
N CYS A 13 -30.57 14.94 85.42
CA CYS A 13 -31.62 14.28 86.17
C CYS A 13 -31.49 14.66 87.65
N ARG A 14 -32.61 14.94 88.32
CA ARG A 14 -32.63 15.14 89.77
C ARG A 14 -32.89 13.80 90.45
N ILE A 15 -32.12 13.46 91.47
CA ILE A 15 -32.37 12.28 92.31
C ILE A 15 -32.76 12.79 93.69
N VAL A 16 -33.89 12.30 94.19
CA VAL A 16 -34.45 12.63 95.51
C VAL A 16 -34.70 11.34 96.27
N GLY A 17 -34.90 11.46 97.58
CA GLY A 17 -35.27 10.33 98.42
C GLY A 17 -35.03 10.63 99.88
N THR A 18 -35.74 9.91 100.73
CA THR A 18 -35.56 9.90 102.18
C THR A 18 -35.09 8.51 102.60
N VAL A 19 -34.02 8.46 103.38
CA VAL A 19 -33.48 7.23 103.95
C VAL A 19 -33.68 7.28 105.46
N ALA A 20 -34.37 6.27 105.97
CA ALA A 20 -34.61 6.08 107.38
C ALA A 20 -34.31 4.63 107.80
N LYS A 21 -33.92 4.46 109.05
CA LYS A 21 -33.87 3.15 109.73
C LYS A 21 -35.16 2.98 110.53
N HIS A 22 -35.71 1.77 110.54
CA HIS A 22 -36.79 1.41 111.44
C HIS A 22 -36.20 0.85 112.74
N LEU A 23 -36.79 1.21 113.88
CA LEU A 23 -36.66 0.42 115.10
C LEU A 23 -37.92 -0.47 115.25
N PRO A 24 -37.82 -1.64 115.90
CA PRO A 24 -39.00 -2.37 116.32
C PRO A 24 -39.85 -1.49 117.24
N ASP A 25 -41.13 -1.34 116.87
CA ASP A 25 -42.23 -0.62 117.52
C ASP A 25 -41.99 -0.28 119.01
N SER A 26 -41.84 1.04 119.28
CA SER A 26 -41.91 1.58 120.63
C SER A 26 -43.39 1.83 120.94
N SER A 27 -43.87 1.50 122.15
CA SER A 27 -45.31 1.39 122.45
C SER A 27 -46.09 2.71 122.29
N ASP A 28 -46.42 3.08 121.06
CA ASP A 28 -47.30 4.17 120.72
C ASP A 28 -48.60 3.63 120.08
N GLN A 29 -49.48 4.55 119.67
CA GLN A 29 -50.85 4.21 119.29
C GLN A 29 -50.97 3.79 117.83
N ASP A 30 -49.97 4.08 117.00
CA ASP A 30 -49.98 3.74 115.58
C ASP A 30 -49.00 2.58 115.35
N LYS A 31 -49.47 1.46 114.83
CA LYS A 31 -48.65 0.24 114.70
C LYS A 31 -47.60 0.35 113.58
N ASN A 32 -47.22 1.57 113.17
CA ASN A 32 -46.20 1.76 112.18
C ASN A 32 -44.83 1.82 112.86
N PRO A 33 -43.77 1.29 112.22
CA PRO A 33 -42.44 1.42 112.75
C PRO A 33 -42.00 2.89 112.80
N ASP A 34 -41.51 3.33 113.95
CA ASP A 34 -40.85 4.63 114.10
C ASP A 34 -39.67 4.76 113.11
N LEU A 35 -39.73 5.79 112.27
CA LEU A 35 -38.69 6.09 111.29
C LEU A 35 -37.68 7.08 111.87
N TYR A 36 -36.45 6.62 112.06
CA TYR A 36 -35.34 7.48 112.43
C TYR A 36 -34.51 7.80 111.20
N ALA A 37 -34.16 9.08 111.01
CA ALA A 37 -33.23 9.48 109.97
C ALA A 37 -31.92 8.68 110.08
N LEU A 38 -31.38 8.24 108.94
CA LEU A 38 -30.04 7.71 108.88
C LEU A 38 -29.08 8.89 108.67
N ASP A 39 -28.83 9.63 109.74
CA ASP A 39 -27.84 10.72 109.73
C ASP A 39 -26.41 10.13 109.67
N ASP A 40 -25.52 10.83 108.98
CA ASP A 40 -24.07 10.57 108.89
C ASP A 40 -23.54 9.45 107.97
N GLU A 41 -24.37 8.66 107.28
CA GLU A 41 -23.90 7.69 106.27
C GLU A 41 -24.09 8.20 104.81
N PRO A 42 -23.01 8.47 104.04
CA PRO A 42 -23.16 8.93 102.66
C PRO A 42 -23.54 7.80 101.70
N LEU A 43 -24.40 8.11 100.74
CA LEU A 43 -24.63 7.26 99.57
C LEU A 43 -23.55 7.53 98.52
N VAL A 44 -22.91 6.47 98.03
CA VAL A 44 -21.95 6.50 96.94
C VAL A 44 -22.67 6.18 95.65
N PHE A 45 -22.60 7.11 94.70
CA PHE A 45 -23.09 6.92 93.34
C PHE A 45 -21.89 6.64 92.44
N THR A 46 -21.88 5.46 91.80
CA THR A 46 -20.85 5.05 90.85
C THR A 46 -21.48 4.82 89.48
N PRO A 47 -21.16 5.64 88.47
CA PRO A 47 -21.64 5.43 87.12
C PRO A 47 -20.97 4.18 86.52
N THR A 48 -21.73 3.35 85.80
CA THR A 48 -21.19 2.17 85.11
C THR A 48 -20.31 2.57 83.91
N ALA A 49 -20.58 3.73 83.30
CA ALA A 49 -19.69 4.38 82.33
C ALA A 49 -18.78 5.40 83.03
N ARG A 50 -17.46 5.25 82.92
CA ARG A 50 -16.50 6.20 83.51
C ARG A 50 -16.13 7.38 82.60
N ARG A 51 -16.34 7.23 81.29
CA ARG A 51 -16.07 8.25 80.28
C ARG A 51 -17.20 8.26 79.27
N VAL A 52 -17.72 9.45 78.99
CA VAL A 52 -18.82 9.65 78.04
C VAL A 52 -18.39 10.72 77.04
N GLN A 53 -18.52 10.42 75.75
CA GLN A 53 -18.34 11.40 74.69
C GLN A 53 -19.63 12.19 74.52
N PHE A 54 -19.60 13.48 74.85
CA PHE A 54 -20.69 14.41 74.59
C PHE A 54 -20.50 15.05 73.21
N ARG A 55 -21.56 15.05 72.39
CA ARG A 55 -21.57 15.54 71.00
C ARG A 55 -22.52 16.72 70.78
N GLY A 56 -23.00 17.36 71.85
CA GLY A 56 -23.87 18.53 71.78
C GLY A 56 -23.13 19.80 71.34
N SER A 57 -23.68 20.96 71.73
CA SER A 57 -23.22 22.31 71.35
C SER A 57 -21.73 22.54 71.54
N THR A 58 -21.13 21.89 72.54
CA THR A 58 -19.69 21.91 72.81
C THR A 58 -19.19 20.47 72.98
N PRO A 59 -18.76 19.80 71.90
CA PRO A 59 -18.33 18.41 71.98
C PRO A 59 -17.13 18.23 72.91
N MET A 60 -17.22 17.29 73.86
CA MET A 60 -16.18 17.05 74.86
C MET A 60 -16.21 15.63 75.40
N MET A 61 -15.09 15.18 75.97
CA MET A 61 -15.06 13.95 76.77
C MET A 61 -15.33 14.28 78.22
N ILE A 62 -16.45 13.79 78.76
CA ILE A 62 -16.82 13.94 80.16
C ILE A 62 -16.32 12.72 80.93
N THR A 63 -15.52 12.97 81.98
CA THR A 63 -15.14 11.93 82.95
C THR A 63 -16.18 11.93 84.06
N LEU A 64 -16.80 10.77 84.33
CA LEU A 64 -17.81 10.60 85.36
C LEU A 64 -17.18 9.91 86.58
N PRO A 65 -16.82 10.66 87.64
CA PRO A 65 -16.30 10.06 88.87
C PRO A 65 -17.42 9.48 89.73
N SER A 66 -17.07 8.55 90.61
CA SER A 66 -17.92 8.23 91.76
C SER A 66 -17.96 9.41 92.71
N PHE A 67 -19.12 9.69 93.29
CA PHE A 67 -19.29 10.79 94.24
C PHE A 67 -20.21 10.39 95.39
N GLU A 68 -20.09 11.11 96.50
CA GLU A 68 -20.84 10.88 97.73
C GLU A 68 -21.93 11.94 97.89
N ALA A 69 -23.16 11.50 98.12
CA ALA A 69 -24.27 12.33 98.51
C ALA A 69 -24.52 12.17 100.01
N ARG A 70 -24.77 13.29 100.70
CA ARG A 70 -25.00 13.30 102.15
C ARG A 70 -26.48 13.14 102.43
N ILE A 71 -26.78 12.61 103.61
CA ILE A 71 -28.13 12.57 104.17
C ILE A 71 -28.15 13.56 105.33
N ASP A 72 -29.20 14.39 105.40
CA ASP A 72 -29.35 15.34 106.52
C ASP A 72 -29.99 14.70 107.77
N ALA A 73 -30.14 15.49 108.83
CA ALA A 73 -30.76 15.06 110.08
C ALA A 73 -32.24 14.65 109.95
N GLN A 74 -32.89 14.95 108.81
CA GLN A 74 -34.26 14.57 108.50
C GLN A 74 -34.32 13.34 107.57
N GLY A 75 -33.18 12.73 107.25
CA GLY A 75 -33.09 11.56 106.38
C GLY A 75 -33.13 11.91 104.89
N VAL A 76 -33.12 13.18 104.51
CA VAL A 76 -33.27 13.62 103.12
C VAL A 76 -31.90 13.65 102.42
N LEU A 77 -31.86 13.09 101.22
CA LEU A 77 -30.68 13.15 100.35
C LEU A 77 -30.37 14.60 99.96
N ARG A 78 -29.12 15.06 100.15
CA ARG A 78 -28.66 16.40 99.79
C ARG A 78 -27.42 16.40 98.91
N GLY A 79 -27.39 17.36 98.00
CA GLY A 79 -26.23 17.69 97.17
C GLY A 79 -25.10 18.37 97.93
N GLU A 80 -23.95 18.53 97.27
CA GLU A 80 -22.77 19.22 97.81
C GLU A 80 -23.08 20.70 98.16
N ASP A 81 -24.10 21.29 97.55
CA ASP A 81 -24.61 22.64 97.76
C ASP A 81 -25.64 22.76 98.91
N GLY A 82 -26.00 21.64 99.56
CA GLY A 82 -27.02 21.59 100.62
C GLY A 82 -28.47 21.61 100.13
N SER A 83 -28.70 21.67 98.81
CA SER A 83 -30.04 21.56 98.24
C SER A 83 -30.63 20.17 98.46
N ALA A 84 -31.96 20.07 98.60
CA ALA A 84 -32.65 18.78 98.67
C ALA A 84 -32.58 18.06 97.32
N GLY A 85 -32.12 16.81 97.34
CA GLY A 85 -31.79 16.01 96.16
C GLY A 85 -30.43 16.36 95.54
N ILE A 86 -29.93 15.44 94.72
CA ILE A 86 -28.70 15.60 93.94
C ILE A 86 -29.04 15.76 92.46
N VAL A 87 -28.17 16.42 91.69
CA VAL A 87 -28.29 16.50 90.24
C VAL A 87 -27.16 15.70 89.60
N VAL A 88 -27.53 14.76 88.75
CA VAL A 88 -26.59 13.91 88.00
C VAL A 88 -26.76 14.10 86.50
N ILE A 89 -25.77 13.65 85.74
CA ILE A 89 -25.85 13.65 84.27
C ILE A 89 -26.84 12.55 83.86
N ALA A 90 -27.73 12.89 82.93
CA ALA A 90 -28.77 11.98 82.48
C ALA A 90 -28.18 10.82 81.68
N THR A 91 -28.60 9.60 82.02
CA THR A 91 -28.07 8.38 81.41
C THR A 91 -28.52 8.20 79.98
N ASN A 92 -29.69 8.71 79.61
CA ASN A 92 -30.29 8.56 78.28
C ASN A 92 -30.18 9.81 77.40
N ASP A 93 -29.24 10.72 77.68
CA ASP A 93 -29.02 11.89 76.84
C ASP A 93 -28.59 11.44 75.43
N PRO A 94 -29.35 11.75 74.36
CA PRO A 94 -29.04 11.33 73.00
C PRO A 94 -27.71 11.90 72.46
N ASN A 95 -27.20 12.96 73.08
CA ASN A 95 -25.92 13.57 72.72
C ASN A 95 -24.71 12.87 73.38
N CYS A 96 -24.94 11.91 74.26
CA CYS A 96 -23.90 11.15 74.95
C CYS A 96 -23.59 9.81 74.26
N ASN A 97 -22.34 9.33 74.36
CA ASN A 97 -21.95 7.98 73.95
C ASN A 97 -20.94 7.38 74.95
N PRO A 98 -21.24 6.24 75.61
CA PRO A 98 -22.48 5.45 75.48
C PRO A 98 -23.72 6.20 76.00
N THR A 99 -24.88 5.88 75.46
CA THR A 99 -26.19 6.18 76.07
C THR A 99 -26.62 5.02 76.97
N ASP A 100 -27.53 5.29 77.89
CA ASP A 100 -28.20 4.34 78.79
C ASP A 100 -27.28 3.60 79.77
N TRP A 101 -26.26 4.30 80.31
CA TRP A 101 -25.52 3.78 81.46
C TRP A 101 -26.40 3.79 82.73
N GLN A 102 -25.93 3.20 83.81
CA GLN A 102 -26.64 3.17 85.09
C GLN A 102 -25.77 3.80 86.18
N TYR A 103 -26.40 4.34 87.22
CA TYR A 103 -25.73 4.68 88.47
C TYR A 103 -25.92 3.54 89.45
N LYS A 104 -24.82 2.92 89.87
CA LYS A 104 -24.77 2.01 91.01
C LYS A 104 -24.82 2.83 92.30
N VAL A 105 -25.77 2.56 93.17
CA VAL A 105 -25.98 3.26 94.44
C VAL A 105 -25.57 2.33 95.59
N GLU A 106 -24.68 2.79 96.46
CA GLU A 106 -24.13 2.00 97.56
C GLU A 106 -24.06 2.81 98.86
N PHE A 107 -24.26 2.15 100.00
CA PHE A 107 -24.04 2.76 101.32
C PHE A 107 -22.58 2.56 101.75
N LYS A 108 -21.90 3.64 102.14
CA LYS A 108 -20.46 3.61 102.45
C LYS A 108 -20.14 3.14 103.88
N ARG A 109 -20.18 1.80 104.11
CA ARG A 109 -19.60 1.03 105.26
C ARG A 109 -20.34 1.17 106.62
N GLY A 110 -20.43 0.15 107.50
CA GLY A 110 -19.76 -1.15 107.55
C GLY A 110 -20.42 -2.23 108.44
N ARG A 111 -20.19 -3.51 108.07
CA ARG A 111 -20.45 -4.81 108.78
C ARG A 111 -21.83 -5.09 109.40
N LYS A 112 -22.76 -4.14 109.53
CA LYS A 112 -24.10 -4.38 110.11
C LYS A 112 -25.28 -4.00 109.21
N LEU A 113 -25.08 -3.22 108.15
CA LEU A 113 -26.12 -2.89 107.17
C LEU A 113 -25.92 -3.75 105.91
N ARG A 114 -26.93 -4.57 105.55
CA ARG A 114 -26.85 -5.55 104.45
C ARG A 114 -27.82 -5.19 103.33
N ILE A 115 -27.77 -3.94 102.86
CA ILE A 115 -28.50 -3.51 101.66
C ILE A 115 -27.59 -3.78 100.45
N PRO A 116 -27.98 -4.67 99.52
CA PRO A 116 -27.23 -4.87 98.29
C PRO A 116 -27.18 -3.58 97.47
N PRO A 117 -26.08 -3.33 96.72
CA PRO A 117 -26.06 -2.22 95.80
C PRO A 117 -27.14 -2.41 94.73
N PHE A 118 -27.84 -1.34 94.38
CA PHE A 118 -28.84 -1.35 93.32
C PHE A 118 -28.48 -0.32 92.24
N TYR A 119 -29.11 -0.46 91.08
CA TYR A 119 -28.80 0.33 89.89
C TYR A 119 -30.01 1.17 89.50
N ILE A 120 -29.77 2.43 89.18
CA ILE A 120 -30.80 3.36 88.73
C ILE A 120 -30.45 3.94 87.37
N HIS A 121 -31.47 4.13 86.53
CA HIS A 121 -31.39 4.98 85.34
C HIS A 121 -31.79 6.40 85.72
N ALA A 122 -31.14 7.40 85.13
CA ALA A 122 -31.38 8.80 85.42
C ALA A 122 -31.84 9.52 84.13
N PRO A 123 -33.15 9.59 83.84
CA PRO A 123 -33.65 10.12 82.57
C PRO A 123 -33.45 11.65 82.45
N ALA A 124 -33.17 12.13 81.24
CA ALA A 124 -32.98 13.54 80.94
C ALA A 124 -34.23 14.37 81.27
N GLY A 125 -34.06 15.40 82.09
CA GLY A 125 -35.14 16.26 82.58
C GLY A 125 -36.05 15.63 83.64
N GLY A 126 -35.78 14.38 84.05
CA GLY A 126 -36.60 13.64 85.01
C GLY A 126 -36.20 13.83 86.47
N THR A 127 -37.07 13.34 87.37
CA THR A 127 -36.77 13.16 88.80
C THR A 127 -36.89 11.68 89.15
N VAL A 128 -35.86 11.12 89.78
CA VAL A 128 -35.83 9.74 90.28
C VAL A 128 -35.94 9.78 91.80
N ASP A 129 -36.96 9.13 92.36
CA ASP A 129 -37.14 8.98 93.81
C ASP A 129 -36.64 7.61 94.27
N LEU A 130 -35.62 7.58 95.12
CA LEU A 130 -35.03 6.35 95.66
C LEU A 130 -35.99 5.59 96.60
N GLY A 131 -37.02 6.25 97.14
CA GLY A 131 -38.00 5.63 98.06
C GLY A 131 -38.96 4.63 97.42
N ARG A 132 -39.02 4.56 96.07
CA ARG A 132 -39.89 3.64 95.33
C ARG A 132 -39.15 2.46 94.67
N ILE A 133 -37.86 2.31 94.93
CA ILE A 133 -36.98 1.40 94.18
C ILE A 133 -36.82 0.02 94.86
N ILE A 134 -37.42 -0.18 96.03
CA ILE A 134 -37.54 -1.50 96.66
C ILE A 134 -39.04 -1.84 96.75
N PRO A 135 -39.57 -2.75 95.91
CA PRO A 135 -40.87 -3.36 96.18
C PRO A 135 -40.75 -4.16 97.48
N ALA A 136 -41.59 -3.87 98.47
CA ALA A 136 -41.81 -4.80 99.58
C ALA A 136 -42.59 -6.00 99.01
N ASP A 137 -42.06 -7.22 99.19
CA ASP A 137 -42.84 -8.43 98.91
C ASP A 137 -43.99 -8.51 99.92
N ASP A 138 -45.22 -8.39 99.42
CA ASP A 138 -46.44 -8.64 100.16
C ASP A 138 -46.68 -10.15 100.28
N GLU A 139 -46.02 -10.85 101.22
CA GLU A 139 -46.55 -12.13 101.71
C GLU A 139 -46.45 -12.27 103.23
N ALA A 140 -47.62 -12.30 103.87
CA ALA A 140 -47.83 -12.68 105.25
C ALA A 140 -48.28 -14.14 105.35
N GLY A 141 -47.75 -14.86 106.36
CA GLY A 141 -48.48 -15.94 107.04
C GLY A 141 -48.08 -17.37 106.70
N THR A 142 -47.29 -17.98 107.58
CA THR A 142 -47.22 -19.43 107.77
C THR A 142 -48.57 -20.04 108.16
N VAL A 143 -49.04 -21.06 107.44
CA VAL A 143 -50.06 -22.03 107.89
C VAL A 143 -49.65 -23.44 107.47
N PHE A 144 -49.63 -24.37 108.43
CA PHE A 144 -49.51 -25.80 108.18
C PHE A 144 -50.83 -26.37 107.66
N VAL A 145 -50.84 -26.94 106.44
CA VAL A 145 -51.82 -27.95 106.03
C VAL A 145 -51.11 -29.00 105.16
N ALA A 146 -51.24 -30.26 105.58
CA ALA A 146 -50.84 -31.42 104.79
C ALA A 146 -51.82 -31.61 103.62
N ASP A 147 -51.35 -31.49 102.38
CA ASP A 147 -52.08 -31.96 101.19
C ASP A 147 -51.06 -32.36 100.09
N GLU A 148 -51.14 -33.62 99.66
CA GLU A 148 -50.26 -34.30 98.71
C GLU A 148 -50.45 -33.81 97.24
N SER A 149 -51.34 -32.84 96.99
CA SER A 149 -51.64 -32.32 95.64
C SER A 149 -50.89 -31.03 95.24
N VAL A 150 -50.25 -30.33 96.18
CA VAL A 150 -49.43 -29.13 95.89
C VAL A 150 -48.03 -29.53 95.40
N ALA A 151 -47.47 -30.62 95.93
CA ALA A 151 -46.18 -31.16 95.46
C ALA A 151 -46.24 -31.54 93.97
N ALA A 152 -47.30 -32.22 93.53
CA ALA A 152 -47.49 -32.58 92.13
C ALA A 152 -47.69 -31.37 91.20
N ARG A 153 -48.32 -30.28 91.69
CA ARG A 153 -48.47 -29.02 90.93
C ARG A 153 -47.17 -28.23 90.88
N ALA A 154 -46.39 -28.21 91.96
CA ALA A 154 -45.07 -27.60 92.00
C ALA A 154 -44.06 -28.34 91.10
N GLU A 155 -44.12 -29.68 91.07
CA GLU A 155 -43.28 -30.51 90.21
C GLU A 155 -43.63 -30.36 88.72
N LYS A 156 -44.93 -30.26 88.39
CA LYS A 156 -45.39 -29.96 87.02
C LYS A 156 -45.01 -28.55 86.58
N ALA A 157 -45.19 -27.53 87.43
CA ALA A 157 -44.78 -26.16 87.12
C ALA A 157 -43.25 -26.02 87.00
N ALA A 158 -42.49 -26.75 87.81
CA ALA A 158 -41.03 -26.85 87.69
C ALA A 158 -40.64 -27.49 86.34
N ALA A 159 -41.27 -28.60 85.96
CA ALA A 159 -41.05 -29.27 84.68
C ALA A 159 -41.46 -28.41 83.46
N GLU A 160 -42.57 -27.66 83.55
CA GLU A 160 -42.98 -26.71 82.51
C GLU A 160 -42.02 -25.51 82.41
N SER A 161 -41.53 -24.99 83.54
CA SER A 161 -40.51 -23.92 83.54
C SER A 161 -39.18 -24.41 82.96
N GLU A 162 -38.81 -25.67 83.22
CA GLU A 162 -37.60 -26.29 82.69
C GLU A 162 -37.73 -26.56 81.18
N ALA A 163 -38.92 -26.96 80.72
CA ALA A 163 -39.24 -27.10 79.30
C ALA A 163 -39.18 -25.74 78.57
N VAL A 164 -39.74 -24.67 79.16
CA VAL A 164 -39.64 -23.31 78.61
C VAL A 164 -38.19 -22.82 78.61
N ALA A 165 -37.43 -23.07 79.68
CA ALA A 165 -36.00 -22.75 79.73
C ALA A 165 -35.20 -23.51 78.68
N ALA A 166 -35.54 -24.77 78.40
CA ALA A 166 -34.93 -25.56 77.34
C ALA A 166 -35.24 -25.00 75.94
N ILE A 167 -36.48 -24.57 75.69
CA ILE A 167 -36.87 -23.92 74.42
C ILE A 167 -36.12 -22.61 74.22
N VAL A 168 -36.03 -21.77 75.26
CA VAL A 168 -35.32 -20.48 75.20
C VAL A 168 -33.82 -20.70 74.97
N ARG A 169 -33.20 -21.69 75.63
CA ARG A 169 -31.81 -22.07 75.36
C ARG A 169 -31.61 -22.52 73.91
N GLY A 170 -32.46 -23.42 73.42
CA GLY A 170 -32.40 -23.89 72.04
C GLY A 170 -32.62 -22.78 71.00
N ALA A 171 -33.52 -21.82 71.28
CA ALA A 171 -33.73 -20.65 70.44
C ALA A 171 -32.52 -19.71 70.44
N GLY A 172 -31.89 -19.50 71.60
CA GLY A 172 -30.65 -18.72 71.72
C GLY A 172 -29.47 -19.36 70.98
N GLU A 173 -29.30 -20.67 71.10
CA GLU A 173 -28.28 -21.43 70.37
C GLU A 173 -28.52 -21.39 68.85
N ALA A 174 -29.76 -21.57 68.40
CA ALA A 174 -30.13 -21.47 66.99
C ALA A 174 -29.88 -20.06 66.43
N GLU A 175 -30.14 -19.01 67.22
CA GLU A 175 -29.88 -17.63 66.80
C GLU A 175 -28.38 -17.31 66.76
N ILE A 176 -27.59 -17.83 67.69
CA ILE A 176 -26.13 -17.75 67.66
C ILE A 176 -25.58 -18.42 66.38
N GLN A 177 -26.08 -19.61 66.03
CA GLN A 177 -25.69 -20.32 64.81
C GLN A 177 -26.10 -19.56 63.54
N ARG A 178 -27.32 -19.03 63.48
CA ARG A 178 -27.80 -18.22 62.35
C ARG A 178 -26.93 -16.97 62.17
N SER A 179 -26.67 -16.25 63.26
CA SER A 179 -25.81 -15.07 63.26
C SER A 179 -24.36 -15.40 62.84
N ALA A 180 -23.82 -16.55 63.23
CA ALA A 180 -22.51 -17.00 62.78
C ALA A 180 -22.50 -17.33 61.28
N ALA A 181 -23.53 -18.02 60.77
CA ALA A 181 -23.69 -18.31 59.35
C ALA A 181 -23.86 -17.04 58.50
N GLU A 182 -24.55 -16.02 59.01
CA GLU A 182 -24.71 -14.74 58.34
C GLU A 182 -23.41 -13.95 58.26
N ARG A 183 -22.62 -13.92 59.35
CA ARG A 183 -21.27 -13.34 59.34
C ARG A 183 -20.35 -14.05 58.33
N ALA A 184 -20.42 -15.37 58.26
CA ALA A 184 -19.64 -16.15 57.30
C ALA A 184 -20.06 -15.84 55.85
N ARG A 185 -21.37 -15.73 55.56
CA ARG A 185 -21.88 -15.32 54.25
C ARG A 185 -21.43 -13.91 53.87
N ALA A 186 -21.52 -12.96 54.79
CA ALA A 186 -21.06 -11.57 54.56
C ALA A 186 -19.56 -11.53 54.19
N SER A 187 -18.72 -12.25 54.92
CA SER A 187 -17.29 -12.34 54.63
C SER A 187 -16.99 -13.02 53.28
N ALA A 188 -17.76 -14.05 52.91
CA ALA A 188 -17.67 -14.68 51.60
C ALA A 188 -18.13 -13.77 50.45
N GLU A 189 -19.13 -12.92 50.68
CA GLU A 189 -19.58 -11.92 49.71
C GLU A 189 -18.53 -10.82 49.51
N GLU A 190 -17.93 -10.33 50.60
CA GLU A 190 -16.84 -9.35 50.54
C GLU A 190 -15.61 -9.88 49.81
N SER A 191 -15.29 -11.17 50.01
CA SER A 191 -14.23 -11.87 49.28
C SER A 191 -14.55 -12.00 47.79
N ARG A 192 -15.80 -12.31 47.42
CA ARG A 192 -16.26 -12.37 46.02
C ARG A 192 -16.22 -11.00 45.35
N ALA A 193 -16.70 -9.96 46.03
CA ALA A 193 -16.65 -8.58 45.54
C ALA A 193 -15.19 -8.13 45.28
N SER A 194 -14.27 -8.48 46.20
CA SER A 194 -12.84 -8.20 46.03
C SER A 194 -12.21 -8.95 44.86
N ALA A 195 -12.60 -10.21 44.64
CA ALA A 195 -12.14 -11.00 43.50
C ALA A 195 -12.67 -10.43 42.17
N GLU A 196 -13.93 -10.02 42.14
CA GLU A 196 -14.55 -9.42 40.95
C GLU A 196 -13.92 -8.06 40.62
N ALA A 197 -13.62 -7.22 41.63
CA ALA A 197 -12.90 -5.97 41.43
C ALA A 197 -11.53 -6.19 40.75
N LYS A 198 -10.76 -7.20 41.19
CA LYS A 198 -9.49 -7.57 40.56
C LYS A 198 -9.68 -8.08 39.12
N ARG A 199 -10.73 -8.86 38.86
CA ARG A 199 -11.05 -9.35 37.51
C ARG A 199 -11.33 -8.18 36.56
N VAL A 200 -12.12 -7.20 37.00
CA VAL A 200 -12.42 -5.97 36.25
C VAL A 200 -11.16 -5.15 35.99
N GLU A 201 -10.27 -5.02 36.96
CA GLU A 201 -8.99 -4.32 36.78
C GLU A 201 -8.11 -4.99 35.70
N GLU A 202 -7.98 -6.32 35.72
CA GLU A 202 -7.25 -7.06 34.70
C GLU A 202 -7.93 -7.02 33.32
N GLU A 203 -9.26 -7.00 33.27
CA GLU A 203 -10.03 -6.79 32.03
C GLU A 203 -9.72 -5.40 31.44
N ASN A 204 -9.73 -4.35 32.26
CA ASN A 204 -9.40 -2.99 31.85
C ASN A 204 -7.94 -2.87 31.37
N ARG A 205 -7.02 -3.56 32.04
CA ARG A 205 -5.60 -3.62 31.64
C ARG A 205 -5.44 -4.33 30.29
N ARG A 206 -6.15 -5.44 30.06
CA ARG A 206 -6.18 -6.15 28.77
C ARG A 206 -6.77 -5.29 27.67
N ALA A 207 -7.89 -4.59 27.93
CA ALA A 207 -8.51 -3.68 26.97
C ALA A 207 -7.56 -2.53 26.58
N SER A 208 -6.86 -1.95 27.56
CA SER A 208 -5.87 -0.89 27.31
C SER A 208 -4.68 -1.39 26.48
N ALA A 209 -4.19 -2.60 26.78
CA ALA A 209 -3.11 -3.22 26.01
C ALA A 209 -3.54 -3.51 24.56
N GLU A 210 -4.76 -4.01 24.34
CA GLU A 210 -5.27 -4.27 22.99
C GLU A 210 -5.49 -2.98 22.21
N SER A 211 -5.98 -1.91 22.87
CA SER A 211 -6.05 -0.58 22.26
C SER A 211 -4.67 -0.07 21.83
N GLY A 212 -3.64 -0.25 22.67
CA GLY A 212 -2.25 0.05 22.31
C GLY A 212 -1.75 -0.75 21.11
N ARG A 213 -2.10 -2.05 21.05
CA ARG A 213 -1.73 -2.94 19.93
C ARG A 213 -2.40 -2.51 18.62
N VAL A 214 -3.68 -2.16 18.65
CA VAL A 214 -4.43 -1.65 17.49
C VAL A 214 -3.86 -0.33 16.99
N ASN A 215 -3.47 0.58 17.89
CA ASN A 215 -2.84 1.84 17.51
C ASN A 215 -1.47 1.61 16.85
N ALA A 216 -0.64 0.73 17.42
CA ALA A 216 0.65 0.37 16.83
C ALA A 216 0.49 -0.27 15.45
N GLU A 217 -0.49 -1.15 15.28
CA GLU A 217 -0.78 -1.79 14.00
C GLU A 217 -1.29 -0.78 12.95
N THR A 218 -2.13 0.18 13.38
CA THR A 218 -2.59 1.27 12.52
C THR A 218 -1.42 2.13 12.03
N GLN A 219 -0.46 2.46 12.91
CA GLN A 219 0.75 3.18 12.54
C GLN A 219 1.63 2.37 11.58
N ARG A 220 1.78 1.06 11.82
CA ARG A 220 2.53 0.15 10.94
C ARG A 220 1.92 0.11 9.54
N ILE A 221 0.59 -0.01 9.43
CA ILE A 221 -0.13 0.01 8.14
C ILE A 221 0.08 1.34 7.42
N SER A 222 -0.02 2.47 8.13
CA SER A 222 0.23 3.79 7.53
C SER A 222 1.66 3.94 7.01
N ALA A 223 2.66 3.49 7.77
CA ALA A 223 4.06 3.48 7.34
C ALA A 223 4.29 2.59 6.12
N GLU A 224 3.65 1.41 6.08
CA GLU A 224 3.74 0.49 4.95
C GLU A 224 3.10 1.06 3.68
N ASN A 225 1.95 1.73 3.81
CA ASN A 225 1.32 2.43 2.69
C ASN A 225 2.24 3.54 2.15
N ASN A 226 2.85 4.34 3.03
CA ASN A 226 3.81 5.37 2.62
C ASN A 226 5.04 4.77 1.92
N ARG A 227 5.53 3.62 2.41
CA ARG A 227 6.60 2.87 1.74
C ARG A 227 6.19 2.42 0.34
N GLY A 228 4.97 1.91 0.19
CA GLY A 228 4.38 1.54 -1.10
C GLY A 228 4.33 2.72 -2.08
N PHE A 229 3.82 3.88 -1.65
CA PHE A 229 3.77 5.08 -2.49
C PHE A 229 5.15 5.57 -2.93
N ASN A 230 6.13 5.55 -2.03
CA ASN A 230 7.51 5.92 -2.34
C ASN A 230 8.14 4.94 -3.34
N GLU A 231 7.86 3.65 -3.21
CA GLU A 231 8.38 2.62 -4.11
C GLU A 231 7.77 2.71 -5.51
N THR A 232 6.47 3.00 -5.61
CA THR A 232 5.81 3.32 -6.89
C THR A 232 6.44 4.56 -7.53
N SER A 233 6.68 5.61 -6.75
CA SER A 233 7.31 6.84 -7.25
C SER A 233 8.75 6.60 -7.74
N ARG A 234 9.53 5.80 -6.99
CA ARG A 234 10.89 5.38 -7.38
C ARG A 234 10.88 4.59 -8.68
N THR A 235 9.96 3.64 -8.81
CA THR A 235 9.82 2.81 -10.03
C THR A 235 9.48 3.68 -11.23
N ASN A 236 8.52 4.59 -11.10
CA ASN A 236 8.16 5.52 -12.17
C ASN A 236 9.35 6.39 -12.60
N ALA A 237 10.12 6.93 -11.63
CA ALA A 237 11.31 7.70 -11.93
C ALA A 237 12.37 6.88 -12.67
N GLU A 238 12.54 5.61 -12.30
CA GLU A 238 13.48 4.71 -12.98
C GLU A 238 13.04 4.39 -14.41
N THR A 239 11.75 4.14 -14.64
CA THR A 239 11.20 3.97 -15.99
C THR A 239 11.44 5.20 -16.85
N GLN A 240 11.24 6.41 -16.32
CA GLN A 240 11.52 7.64 -17.06
C GLN A 240 13.01 7.82 -17.36
N ARG A 241 13.90 7.45 -16.43
CA ARG A 241 15.35 7.44 -16.67
C ARG A 241 15.74 6.48 -17.78
N ALA A 242 15.21 5.26 -17.77
CA ALA A 242 15.46 4.26 -18.79
C ALA A 242 15.01 4.75 -20.19
N LEU A 243 13.79 5.31 -20.29
CA LEU A 243 13.30 5.89 -21.54
C LEU A 243 14.18 7.04 -22.05
N ALA A 244 14.63 7.90 -21.15
CA ALA A 244 15.53 9.00 -21.50
C ALA A 244 16.89 8.49 -22.00
N GLU A 245 17.41 7.40 -21.42
CA GLU A 245 18.68 6.80 -21.86
C GLU A 245 18.54 6.14 -23.23
N THR A 246 17.47 5.38 -23.48
CA THR A 246 17.20 4.81 -24.82
C THR A 246 17.07 5.90 -25.89
N ALA A 247 16.45 7.04 -25.56
CA ALA A 247 16.37 8.18 -26.47
C ALA A 247 17.75 8.81 -26.76
N ARG A 248 18.63 8.89 -25.73
CA ARG A 248 20.02 9.35 -25.91
C ARG A 248 20.82 8.39 -26.78
N GLU A 249 20.72 7.09 -26.54
CA GLU A 249 21.40 6.06 -27.33
C GLU A 249 20.98 6.12 -28.80
N THR A 250 19.67 6.28 -29.07
CA THR A 250 19.13 6.44 -30.43
C THR A 250 19.70 7.68 -31.12
N THR A 251 19.73 8.81 -30.40
CA THR A 251 20.29 10.08 -30.91
C THR A 251 21.79 9.93 -31.20
N GLU A 252 22.53 9.28 -30.32
CA GLU A 252 23.96 9.04 -30.49
C GLU A 252 24.26 8.10 -31.66
N ALA A 253 23.43 7.08 -31.88
CA ALA A 253 23.52 6.20 -33.05
C ALA A 253 23.33 6.99 -34.36
N GLN A 254 22.30 7.84 -34.43
CA GLN A 254 22.06 8.73 -35.58
C GLN A 254 23.23 9.69 -35.81
N ARG A 255 23.81 10.25 -34.74
CA ARG A 255 24.98 11.12 -34.83
C ARG A 255 26.18 10.37 -35.42
N ARG A 256 26.44 9.13 -34.98
CA ARG A 256 27.53 8.28 -35.50
C ARG A 256 27.34 7.93 -36.98
N GLU A 257 26.11 7.66 -37.39
CA GLU A 257 25.80 7.39 -38.81
C GLU A 257 26.05 8.64 -39.67
N ALA A 258 25.54 9.80 -39.24
CA ALA A 258 25.78 11.07 -39.93
C ALA A 258 27.27 11.42 -40.01
N GLU A 259 28.04 11.13 -38.96
CA GLU A 259 29.48 11.29 -38.89
C GLU A 259 30.20 10.41 -39.93
N SER A 260 29.83 9.12 -40.00
CA SER A 260 30.36 8.17 -40.98
C SER A 260 30.09 8.61 -42.42
N GLU A 261 28.89 9.11 -42.71
CA GLU A 261 28.55 9.65 -44.02
C GLU A 261 29.34 10.93 -44.35
N ARG A 262 29.58 11.80 -43.36
CA ARG A 262 30.45 12.97 -43.54
C ARG A 262 31.87 12.55 -43.89
N GLU A 263 32.43 11.56 -43.20
CA GLU A 263 33.77 11.02 -43.49
C GLU A 263 33.86 10.45 -44.91
N LYS A 264 32.85 9.70 -45.37
CA LYS A 264 32.82 9.19 -46.75
C LYS A 264 32.82 10.31 -47.78
N LYS A 265 31.99 11.34 -47.57
CA LYS A 265 31.94 12.52 -48.44
C LYS A 265 33.28 13.26 -48.45
N GLU A 266 33.91 13.39 -47.29
CA GLU A 266 35.21 14.05 -47.18
C GLU A 266 36.33 13.28 -47.90
N LYS A 267 36.36 11.95 -47.78
CA LYS A 267 37.28 11.10 -48.55
C LYS A 267 37.07 11.25 -50.06
N SER A 268 35.82 11.30 -50.51
CA SER A 268 35.49 11.52 -51.93
C SER A 268 35.94 12.90 -52.41
N ARG A 269 35.71 13.95 -51.61
CA ARG A 269 36.18 15.31 -51.88
C ARG A 269 37.70 15.36 -51.99
N ALA A 270 38.41 14.77 -51.04
CA ALA A 270 39.87 14.71 -51.04
C ALA A 270 40.42 13.96 -52.27
N SER A 271 39.80 12.85 -52.67
CA SER A 271 40.18 12.11 -53.88
C SER A 271 39.95 12.93 -55.16
N THR A 272 38.81 13.62 -55.25
CA THR A 272 38.49 14.51 -56.37
C THR A 272 39.50 15.66 -56.46
N GLU A 273 39.86 16.26 -55.33
CA GLU A 273 40.83 17.35 -55.26
C GLU A 273 42.24 16.89 -55.64
N ALA A 274 42.66 15.70 -55.23
CA ALA A 274 43.93 15.11 -55.65
C ALA A 274 43.98 14.84 -57.17
N ALA A 275 42.87 14.38 -57.75
CA ALA A 275 42.75 14.21 -59.20
C ALA A 275 42.81 15.56 -59.94
N ARG A 276 42.13 16.59 -59.41
CA ARG A 276 42.18 17.95 -59.93
C ARG A 276 43.61 18.52 -59.94
N ALA A 277 44.32 18.39 -58.81
CA ALA A 277 45.70 18.83 -58.68
C ALA A 277 46.64 18.09 -59.66
N THR A 278 46.42 16.79 -59.86
CA THR A 278 47.19 16.01 -60.84
C THR A 278 46.93 16.47 -62.27
N ALA A 279 45.66 16.71 -62.62
CA ALA A 279 45.28 17.21 -63.94
C ALA A 279 45.80 18.62 -64.22
N GLU A 280 45.84 19.48 -63.19
CA GLU A 280 46.44 20.81 -63.26
C GLU A 280 47.95 20.74 -63.54
N ARG A 281 48.68 19.92 -62.79
CA ARG A 281 50.11 19.67 -63.06
C ARG A 281 50.38 19.15 -64.48
N LEU A 282 49.57 18.21 -64.97
CA LEU A 282 49.70 17.69 -66.34
C LEU A 282 49.43 18.75 -67.41
N ARG A 283 48.47 19.65 -67.17
CA ARG A 283 48.22 20.79 -68.08
C ARG A 283 49.40 21.74 -68.10
N ASP A 284 50.00 22.04 -66.94
CA ASP A 284 51.19 22.89 -66.85
C ASP A 284 52.38 22.25 -67.60
N GLU A 285 52.61 20.95 -67.42
CA GLU A 285 53.64 20.20 -68.15
C GLU A 285 53.39 20.20 -69.65
N GLN A 286 52.15 20.00 -70.09
CA GLN A 286 51.80 20.03 -71.51
C GLN A 286 51.96 21.43 -72.11
N GLN A 287 51.59 22.48 -71.38
CA GLN A 287 51.79 23.86 -71.81
C GLN A 287 53.29 24.17 -71.96
N ALA A 288 54.13 23.69 -71.04
CA ALA A 288 55.58 23.83 -71.13
C ALA A 288 56.14 23.13 -72.38
N ARG A 289 55.66 21.91 -72.70
CA ARG A 289 56.04 21.19 -73.93
C ARG A 289 55.62 21.95 -75.19
N ASN A 290 54.36 22.38 -75.26
CA ASN A 290 53.86 23.15 -76.40
C ASN A 290 54.69 24.43 -76.62
N ASN A 291 55.06 25.13 -75.53
CA ASN A 291 55.91 26.32 -75.61
C ASN A 291 57.32 25.98 -76.12
N ALA A 292 57.91 24.87 -75.67
CA ALA A 292 59.21 24.41 -76.14
C ALA A 292 59.19 24.00 -77.62
N ASP A 293 58.15 23.27 -78.05
CA ASP A 293 57.95 22.88 -79.45
C ASP A 293 57.75 24.09 -80.35
N GLN A 294 56.97 25.09 -79.90
CA GLN A 294 56.82 26.34 -80.63
C GLN A 294 58.15 27.09 -80.77
N ALA A 295 58.97 27.13 -79.72
CA ALA A 295 60.29 27.76 -79.77
C ALA A 295 61.23 27.02 -80.74
N ALA A 296 61.23 25.68 -80.72
CA ALA A 296 61.99 24.85 -81.65
C ALA A 296 61.52 25.01 -83.11
N ASN A 297 60.20 25.03 -83.36
CA ASN A 297 59.64 25.27 -84.68
C ASN A 297 59.99 26.65 -85.21
N ASN A 298 59.93 27.69 -84.37
CA ASN A 298 60.34 29.04 -84.74
C ASN A 298 61.84 29.12 -85.07
N LEU A 299 62.68 28.33 -84.39
CA LEU A 299 64.12 28.24 -84.68
C LEU A 299 64.41 27.47 -85.98
N ALA A 300 63.65 26.39 -86.24
CA ALA A 300 63.79 25.56 -87.43
C ALA A 300 63.21 26.21 -88.69
N ALA A 301 62.21 27.09 -88.55
CA ALA A 301 61.65 27.89 -89.62
C ALA A 301 62.58 29.06 -90.00
N GLN A 302 63.77 28.75 -90.51
CA GLN A 302 64.44 29.66 -91.45
C GLN A 302 63.64 29.58 -92.75
N GLY A 303 62.62 30.44 -92.86
CA GLY A 303 61.69 30.46 -94.00
C GLY A 303 62.40 30.54 -95.36
N LEU A 304 61.69 30.13 -96.41
CA LEU A 304 62.15 30.23 -97.80
C LEU A 304 62.57 31.68 -98.10
N GLN A 305 63.87 31.91 -98.27
CA GLN A 305 64.40 33.23 -98.55
C GLN A 305 64.35 33.48 -100.06
N VAL A 306 63.73 34.59 -100.47
CA VAL A 306 63.60 34.95 -101.89
C VAL A 306 64.77 35.83 -102.30
N GLN A 307 65.40 35.51 -103.43
CA GLN A 307 66.41 36.36 -104.06
C GLN A 307 66.07 36.57 -105.54
N ILE A 308 65.78 37.81 -105.90
CA ILE A 308 65.66 38.21 -107.31
C ILE A 308 67.07 38.46 -107.83
N LEU A 309 67.40 37.81 -108.95
CA LEU A 309 68.72 37.91 -109.56
C LEU A 309 68.80 39.13 -110.48
N GLN A 310 69.90 39.86 -110.37
CA GLN A 310 70.22 40.96 -111.28
C GLN A 310 70.75 40.43 -112.61
N GLU A 311 70.72 41.25 -113.67
CA GLU A 311 71.12 40.86 -115.03
C GLU A 311 72.54 40.26 -115.13
N SER A 312 73.44 40.63 -114.21
CA SER A 312 74.81 40.08 -114.12
C SER A 312 74.92 38.72 -113.41
N GLN A 313 73.81 38.17 -112.90
CA GLN A 313 73.77 36.97 -112.03
C GLN A 313 73.07 35.76 -112.67
N TYR A 314 72.71 35.88 -113.95
CA TYR A 314 72.21 34.79 -114.78
C TYR A 314 72.71 34.97 -116.21
N HIS A 315 72.67 33.91 -117.01
CA HIS A 315 72.99 34.01 -118.42
C HIS A 315 71.85 34.70 -119.18
N ALA A 316 72.14 35.83 -119.84
CA ALA A 316 71.14 36.66 -120.53
C ALA A 316 70.30 35.90 -121.59
N HIS A 317 70.82 34.80 -122.15
CA HIS A 317 70.12 34.01 -123.19
C HIS A 317 69.43 32.75 -122.68
N THR A 318 70.02 32.04 -121.71
CA THR A 318 69.45 30.78 -121.19
C THR A 318 68.62 31.00 -119.93
N LEU A 319 68.70 32.18 -119.33
CA LEU A 319 68.01 32.58 -118.09
C LEU A 319 68.31 31.65 -116.91
N VAL A 320 69.44 30.94 -116.96
CA VAL A 320 69.94 30.09 -115.88
C VAL A 320 70.84 30.91 -114.95
N PRO A 321 70.65 30.87 -113.62
CA PRO A 321 71.52 31.54 -112.67
C PRO A 321 72.99 31.11 -112.79
N THR A 322 73.91 32.06 -112.60
CA THR A 322 75.37 31.84 -112.68
C THR A 322 76.10 31.94 -111.35
N ILE A 323 75.40 32.36 -110.29
CA ILE A 323 75.93 32.45 -108.93
C ILE A 323 75.96 31.07 -108.24
N THR A 324 76.66 30.93 -107.13
CA THR A 324 76.49 29.74 -106.27
C THR A 324 75.25 29.92 -105.40
N GLY A 325 74.29 28.99 -105.52
CA GLY A 325 73.08 29.03 -104.70
C GLY A 325 73.29 28.55 -103.27
N THR A 326 72.34 28.85 -102.39
CA THR A 326 72.26 28.35 -101.02
C THR A 326 70.98 27.53 -100.86
N THR A 327 71.08 26.38 -100.20
CA THR A 327 69.90 25.57 -99.85
C THR A 327 68.93 26.39 -99.01
N GLY A 328 67.63 26.33 -99.32
CA GLY A 328 66.59 27.10 -98.63
C GLY A 328 66.30 28.49 -99.22
N LYS A 329 66.97 28.87 -100.33
CA LYS A 329 66.64 30.08 -101.11
C LYS A 329 65.92 29.76 -102.42
N LEU A 330 64.90 30.54 -102.74
CA LEU A 330 64.24 30.55 -104.05
C LEU A 330 64.78 31.71 -104.87
N TYR A 331 65.29 31.39 -106.05
CA TYR A 331 65.92 32.33 -106.95
C TYR A 331 65.00 32.65 -108.10
N PHE A 332 64.73 33.93 -108.31
CA PHE A 332 63.86 34.42 -109.37
C PHE A 332 64.71 35.10 -110.43
N VAL A 333 64.70 34.54 -111.63
CA VAL A 333 65.33 35.16 -112.81
C VAL A 333 64.24 35.90 -113.58
N PRO A 334 64.36 37.23 -113.79
CA PRO A 334 63.41 37.97 -114.61
C PRO A 334 63.37 37.37 -116.02
N ASP A 335 62.18 37.01 -116.49
CA ASP A 335 61.98 36.49 -117.84
C ASP A 335 61.59 37.63 -118.79
N PRO A 336 62.48 38.09 -119.68
CA PRO A 336 62.17 39.15 -120.64
C PRO A 336 61.10 38.74 -121.66
N HIS A 337 60.75 37.46 -121.72
CA HIS A 337 59.73 36.92 -122.63
C HIS A 337 58.40 36.61 -121.93
N ALA A 338 58.25 36.98 -120.65
CA ALA A 338 57.00 36.78 -119.93
C ALA A 338 55.86 37.60 -120.56
N VAL A 339 54.84 36.91 -121.07
CA VAL A 339 53.57 37.49 -121.54
C VAL A 339 52.44 37.02 -120.63
N GLY A 340 52.00 37.89 -119.73
CA GLY A 340 51.00 37.57 -118.70
C GLY A 340 51.61 37.13 -117.36
N GLY A 341 50.81 36.47 -116.52
CA GLY A 341 51.25 36.00 -115.19
C GLY A 341 52.43 35.02 -115.28
N ASN A 342 53.41 35.19 -114.38
CA ASN A 342 54.75 34.56 -114.31
C ASN A 342 55.88 35.37 -114.98
N SER A 343 56.24 36.51 -114.38
CA SER A 343 57.32 37.39 -114.82
C SER A 343 58.74 36.87 -114.52
N TYR A 344 58.84 35.69 -113.90
CA TYR A 344 60.10 35.12 -113.45
C TYR A 344 60.12 33.62 -113.72
N ILE A 345 61.32 33.11 -113.98
CA ILE A 345 61.59 31.67 -113.94
C ILE A 345 62.11 31.33 -112.55
N GLU A 346 61.44 30.39 -111.88
CA GLU A 346 61.79 29.98 -110.53
C GLU A 346 62.83 28.85 -110.53
N PHE A 347 63.92 29.09 -109.81
CA PHE A 347 64.99 28.12 -109.59
C PHE A 347 65.22 27.88 -108.09
N MET A 348 65.48 26.62 -107.73
CA MET A 348 65.98 26.27 -106.41
C MET A 348 67.38 25.67 -106.50
N TRP A 349 68.21 25.96 -105.51
CA TRP A 349 69.51 25.30 -105.35
C TRP A 349 69.33 23.97 -104.61
N ILE A 350 69.49 22.87 -105.33
CA ILE A 350 69.28 21.51 -104.82
C ILE A 350 70.46 20.64 -105.25
N ASN A 351 71.04 19.90 -104.31
CA ASN A 351 72.15 18.96 -104.55
C ASN A 351 73.33 19.57 -105.34
N GLY A 352 73.66 20.84 -105.05
CA GLY A 352 74.80 21.52 -105.65
C GLY A 352 74.58 22.09 -107.04
N LYS A 353 73.32 22.18 -107.52
CA LYS A 353 72.96 22.78 -108.82
C LYS A 353 71.62 23.51 -108.75
N PHE A 354 71.34 24.36 -109.75
CA PHE A 354 70.01 24.94 -109.93
C PHE A 354 69.07 23.97 -110.64
N GLU A 355 67.90 23.77 -110.06
CA GLU A 355 66.78 23.02 -110.63
C GLU A 355 65.60 23.97 -110.86
N ARG A 356 64.95 23.85 -112.01
CA ARG A 356 63.77 24.66 -112.34
C ARG A 356 62.55 24.09 -111.61
N VAL A 357 61.75 24.96 -111.03
CA VAL A 357 60.59 24.54 -110.23
C VAL A 357 59.31 25.02 -110.92
N GLY A 358 58.59 24.10 -111.57
CA GLY A 358 57.29 24.35 -112.20
C GLY A 358 57.20 23.92 -113.67
N ALA A 359 56.57 22.78 -113.95
CA ALA A 359 56.08 22.38 -115.27
C ALA A 359 54.70 21.70 -115.11
N SER A 360 53.66 22.24 -115.75
CA SER A 360 52.26 21.90 -115.49
C SER A 360 51.67 20.94 -116.53
N THR A 361 51.73 19.61 -116.30
CA THR A 361 50.72 18.64 -116.79
C THR A 361 50.99 17.21 -116.25
N ALA A 362 50.02 16.60 -115.55
CA ALA A 362 50.06 15.21 -115.07
C ALA A 362 48.78 14.45 -115.51
N ASN A 363 48.91 13.26 -116.10
CA ASN A 363 47.81 12.37 -116.47
C ASN A 363 47.67 11.22 -115.43
N PHE A 364 46.45 10.90 -114.96
CA PHE A 364 46.20 9.85 -113.95
C PHE A 364 45.40 8.66 -114.50
N GLU A 365 45.73 7.43 -114.10
CA GLU A 365 45.00 6.19 -114.45
C GLU A 365 43.96 5.83 -113.37
N GLY A 366 42.72 5.54 -113.78
CA GLY A 366 41.63 5.20 -112.86
C GLY A 366 41.63 3.75 -112.37
N ILE A 367 41.19 3.50 -111.14
CA ILE A 367 41.11 2.15 -110.56
C ILE A 367 40.05 1.28 -111.26
N LYS A 368 40.40 0.02 -111.52
CA LYS A 368 39.52 -0.97 -112.16
C LYS A 368 38.61 -1.64 -111.11
N THR A 369 37.38 -1.99 -111.50
CA THR A 369 36.41 -2.66 -110.60
C THR A 369 36.87 -4.04 -110.14
N SER A 370 37.68 -4.74 -110.93
CA SER A 370 38.31 -6.01 -110.54
C SER A 370 39.22 -5.85 -109.32
N SER A 371 39.97 -4.75 -109.24
CA SER A 371 40.79 -4.43 -108.06
C SER A 371 39.92 -4.17 -106.82
N ILE A 372 38.76 -3.52 -107.00
CA ILE A 372 37.79 -3.29 -105.92
C ILE A 372 37.20 -4.63 -105.43
N ASP A 373 36.88 -5.56 -106.32
CA ASP A 373 36.40 -6.89 -105.94
C ASP A 373 37.45 -7.70 -105.16
N SER A 374 38.72 -7.64 -105.57
CA SER A 374 39.82 -8.26 -104.83
C SER A 374 39.91 -7.73 -103.40
N VAL A 375 39.78 -6.41 -103.20
CA VAL A 375 39.78 -5.79 -101.85
C VAL A 375 38.60 -6.28 -101.01
N VAL A 376 37.39 -6.34 -101.56
CA VAL A 376 36.21 -6.85 -100.84
C VAL A 376 36.36 -8.34 -100.46
N ALA A 377 37.12 -9.11 -101.26
CA ALA A 377 37.46 -10.51 -100.97
C ALA A 377 38.69 -10.67 -100.05
N ASN A 378 39.10 -9.63 -99.31
CA ASN A 378 40.25 -9.59 -98.41
C ASN A 378 41.63 -9.77 -99.10
N SER A 379 41.75 -9.44 -100.39
CA SER A 379 43.05 -9.36 -101.08
C SER A 379 43.61 -7.92 -101.04
N SER A 380 44.93 -7.75 -101.10
CA SER A 380 45.61 -6.44 -101.04
C SER A 380 46.36 -6.10 -102.34
N PRO A 381 45.68 -5.68 -103.42
CA PRO A 381 46.34 -5.26 -104.65
C PRO A 381 47.17 -3.98 -104.45
N VAL A 382 48.28 -3.83 -105.19
CA VAL A 382 49.24 -2.70 -105.07
C VAL A 382 49.27 -1.90 -106.39
N GLY A 383 49.20 -0.57 -106.34
CA GLY A 383 49.31 0.33 -107.50
C GLY A 383 48.87 1.78 -107.24
N GLU A 384 49.31 2.73 -108.08
CA GLU A 384 49.06 4.19 -107.95
C GLU A 384 47.87 4.67 -108.80
N GLN A 385 46.72 4.02 -108.67
CA GLN A 385 45.50 4.34 -109.42
C GLN A 385 44.56 5.24 -108.61
N VAL A 386 43.86 6.15 -109.28
CA VAL A 386 42.90 7.05 -108.62
C VAL A 386 41.49 6.47 -108.61
N LEU A 387 40.77 6.63 -107.50
CA LEU A 387 39.36 6.22 -107.43
C LEU A 387 38.49 7.17 -108.25
N THR A 388 37.96 6.67 -109.37
CA THR A 388 37.03 7.43 -110.21
C THR A 388 35.61 7.39 -109.61
N LEU A 389 34.74 8.32 -110.02
CA LEU A 389 33.32 8.34 -109.59
C LEU A 389 32.59 7.02 -109.93
N THR A 390 32.98 6.39 -111.04
CA THR A 390 32.49 5.06 -111.44
C THR A 390 32.95 3.98 -110.47
N GLY A 391 34.23 4.02 -110.05
CA GLY A 391 34.77 3.11 -109.04
C GLY A 391 34.10 3.29 -107.67
N LEU A 392 33.85 4.53 -107.25
CA LEU A 392 33.17 4.85 -105.99
C LEU A 392 31.75 4.28 -105.93
N SER A 393 30.98 4.45 -107.01
CA SER A 393 29.62 3.90 -107.12
C SER A 393 29.60 2.37 -107.02
N TYR A 394 30.60 1.70 -107.61
CA TYR A 394 30.72 0.24 -107.55
C TYR A 394 31.03 -0.26 -106.13
N TRP A 395 31.95 0.41 -105.43
CA TRP A 395 32.32 0.09 -104.06
C TRP A 395 31.15 0.31 -103.08
N TRP A 396 30.43 1.42 -103.21
CA TRP A 396 29.29 1.73 -102.33
C TRP A 396 28.24 0.62 -102.32
N ARG A 397 27.88 0.10 -103.50
CA ARG A 397 26.95 -1.04 -103.63
C ARG A 397 27.41 -2.27 -102.85
N LYS A 398 28.70 -2.61 -102.92
CA LYS A 398 29.29 -3.76 -102.19
C LYS A 398 29.21 -3.55 -100.68
N LEU A 399 29.48 -2.33 -100.20
CA LEU A 399 29.41 -1.97 -98.79
C LEU A 399 27.99 -2.16 -98.23
N THR A 400 26.97 -1.64 -98.90
CA THR A 400 25.57 -1.78 -98.46
C THR A 400 25.11 -3.22 -98.30
N ASN A 401 25.55 -4.13 -99.19
CA ASN A 401 25.20 -5.54 -99.11
C ASN A 401 25.80 -6.26 -97.89
N ILE A 402 26.94 -5.79 -97.37
CA ILE A 402 27.60 -6.36 -96.18
C ILE A 402 26.82 -5.99 -94.90
N PHE A 403 26.23 -4.79 -94.84
CA PHE A 403 25.56 -4.28 -93.64
C PHE A 403 24.06 -4.64 -93.52
N ALA A 404 23.44 -5.22 -94.56
CA ALA A 404 22.02 -5.56 -94.55
C ALA A 404 21.63 -6.71 -93.58
N GLY A 405 22.59 -7.45 -93.02
CA GLY A 405 22.34 -8.71 -92.31
C GLY A 405 22.49 -8.75 -90.78
N LYS A 406 22.70 -7.63 -90.06
CA LYS A 406 22.94 -7.69 -88.60
C LYS A 406 22.25 -6.59 -87.79
N SER A 407 21.00 -6.86 -87.38
CA SER A 407 20.42 -6.33 -86.14
C SER A 407 19.53 -7.40 -85.52
N HIS A 408 19.71 -7.73 -84.23
CA HIS A 408 18.68 -8.43 -83.45
C HIS A 408 18.26 -7.56 -82.27
N VAL A 409 16.95 -7.58 -81.99
CA VAL A 409 16.26 -6.87 -80.91
C VAL A 409 15.51 -7.93 -80.11
N HIS A 410 15.49 -7.81 -78.79
CA HIS A 410 14.74 -8.70 -77.89
C HIS A 410 13.56 -7.99 -77.25
N SER A 411 12.48 -8.73 -76.95
CA SER A 411 11.28 -8.21 -76.27
C SER A 411 11.08 -8.89 -74.91
N ALA A 412 10.30 -8.27 -74.02
CA ALA A 412 9.97 -8.83 -72.71
C ALA A 412 9.25 -10.19 -72.76
N LEU A 413 8.72 -10.60 -73.92
CA LEU A 413 8.13 -11.92 -74.16
C LEU A 413 9.16 -13.06 -74.33
N ASP A 414 10.45 -12.73 -74.40
CA ASP A 414 11.52 -13.73 -74.52
C ASP A 414 11.77 -14.48 -73.18
N ILE A 415 10.98 -14.21 -72.12
CA ILE A 415 10.99 -14.92 -70.83
C ILE A 415 9.86 -15.96 -70.81
N THR A 416 10.20 -17.23 -71.04
CA THR A 416 9.23 -18.34 -71.21
C THR A 416 8.61 -18.87 -69.91
N SER A 417 9.20 -18.62 -68.73
CA SER A 417 8.77 -19.26 -67.48
C SER A 417 7.90 -18.39 -66.57
N GLY A 418 7.73 -17.09 -66.83
CA GLY A 418 6.95 -16.19 -65.98
C GLY A 418 7.48 -15.97 -64.54
N THR A 419 8.44 -16.78 -64.10
CA THR A 419 9.11 -16.71 -62.79
C THR A 419 10.61 -16.50 -62.98
N LEU A 420 11.13 -15.44 -62.33
CA LEU A 420 12.56 -15.23 -62.14
C LEU A 420 13.02 -16.06 -60.93
N PRO A 421 14.14 -16.80 -61.02
CA PRO A 421 14.70 -17.52 -59.88
C PRO A 421 15.12 -16.57 -58.74
N VAL A 422 15.06 -17.04 -57.49
CA VAL A 422 15.45 -16.27 -56.30
C VAL A 422 16.91 -15.78 -56.37
N SER A 423 17.80 -16.57 -57.00
CA SER A 423 19.21 -16.19 -57.25
C SER A 423 19.39 -14.99 -58.19
N ARG A 424 18.33 -14.60 -58.90
CA ARG A 424 18.28 -13.41 -59.77
C ARG A 424 17.22 -12.39 -59.31
N GLY A 425 16.78 -12.47 -58.05
CA GLY A 425 15.89 -11.49 -57.43
C GLY A 425 14.39 -11.72 -57.64
N GLY A 426 13.96 -12.90 -58.09
CA GLY A 426 12.52 -13.23 -58.22
C GLY A 426 11.92 -13.93 -56.99
N LEU A 427 10.58 -14.02 -56.95
CA LEU A 427 9.80 -14.59 -55.84
C LEU A 427 9.33 -16.04 -56.07
N GLY A 428 9.68 -16.65 -57.22
CA GLY A 428 9.29 -18.03 -57.54
C GLY A 428 10.16 -19.02 -56.76
N ALA A 429 9.69 -19.46 -55.60
CA ALA A 429 10.33 -20.51 -54.80
C ALA A 429 9.57 -21.83 -54.98
N GLU A 430 10.27 -22.89 -55.38
CA GLU A 430 9.69 -24.23 -55.62
C GLU A 430 9.98 -25.18 -54.45
N THR A 431 10.88 -24.79 -53.55
CA THR A 431 11.27 -25.60 -52.38
C THR A 431 11.16 -24.83 -51.06
N PRO A 432 10.98 -25.51 -49.91
CA PRO A 432 10.93 -24.87 -48.60
C PRO A 432 12.20 -24.06 -48.25
N VAL A 433 13.36 -24.45 -48.80
CA VAL A 433 14.62 -23.75 -48.59
C VAL A 433 14.67 -22.45 -49.38
N GLU A 434 14.22 -22.46 -50.64
CA GLU A 434 14.11 -21.25 -51.48
C GLU A 434 13.08 -20.26 -50.91
N MET A 435 11.99 -20.75 -50.33
CA MET A 435 11.04 -19.90 -49.61
C MET A 435 11.68 -19.19 -48.42
N ARG A 436 12.58 -19.87 -47.69
CA ARG A 436 13.30 -19.27 -46.55
C ARG A 436 14.27 -18.19 -47.03
N MET A 437 14.99 -18.44 -48.13
CA MET A 437 15.90 -17.45 -48.73
C MET A 437 15.15 -16.25 -49.34
N ALA A 438 14.02 -16.47 -49.99
CA ALA A 438 13.19 -15.39 -50.53
C ALA A 438 12.63 -14.48 -49.41
N ARG A 439 12.22 -15.06 -48.27
CA ARG A 439 11.78 -14.30 -47.08
C ARG A 439 12.90 -13.45 -46.48
N GLN A 440 14.11 -13.98 -46.39
CA GLN A 440 15.27 -13.21 -45.94
C GLN A 440 15.63 -12.07 -46.91
N ALA A 441 15.53 -12.31 -48.22
CA ALA A 441 15.84 -11.31 -49.24
C ALA A 441 14.88 -10.11 -49.24
N ILE A 442 13.63 -10.28 -48.79
CA ILE A 442 12.65 -9.20 -48.62
C ILE A 442 12.68 -8.57 -47.21
N GLY A 443 13.61 -8.98 -46.35
CA GLY A 443 13.74 -8.47 -44.98
C GLY A 443 12.62 -8.93 -44.03
N ALA A 444 11.92 -10.03 -44.34
CA ALA A 444 10.97 -10.60 -43.41
C ALA A 444 11.70 -11.26 -42.24
N ALA A 445 11.22 -11.03 -41.01
CA ALA A 445 11.79 -11.61 -39.80
C ALA A 445 11.87 -13.14 -39.92
N SER A 446 13.00 -13.71 -39.48
CA SER A 446 13.16 -15.15 -39.49
C SER A 446 12.23 -15.81 -38.49
N GLN A 447 11.99 -17.11 -38.64
CA GLN A 447 11.16 -17.84 -37.68
C GLN A 447 11.79 -17.86 -36.28
N GLU A 448 13.12 -17.87 -36.19
CA GLU A 448 13.86 -17.72 -34.93
C GLU A 448 13.67 -16.33 -34.31
N ASP A 449 13.65 -15.27 -35.11
CA ASP A 449 13.40 -13.90 -34.61
C ASP A 449 11.98 -13.77 -34.02
N LEU A 450 11.00 -14.42 -34.65
CA LEU A 450 9.62 -14.46 -34.18
C LEU A 450 9.49 -15.26 -32.89
N GLU A 451 10.11 -16.44 -32.81
CA GLU A 451 10.10 -17.29 -31.62
C GLU A 451 10.82 -16.60 -30.44
N GLY A 452 11.96 -15.95 -30.69
CA GLY A 452 12.68 -15.14 -29.70
C GLY A 452 11.88 -13.92 -29.22
N ALA A 453 11.13 -13.26 -30.11
CA ALA A 453 10.25 -12.16 -29.72
C ALA A 453 9.08 -12.63 -28.84
N VAL A 454 8.50 -13.80 -29.14
CA VAL A 454 7.44 -14.41 -28.32
C VAL A 454 7.97 -14.77 -26.93
N GLU A 455 9.16 -15.37 -26.86
CA GLU A 455 9.81 -15.73 -25.59
C GLU A 455 10.16 -14.48 -24.76
N ALA A 456 10.67 -13.43 -25.39
CA ALA A 456 10.95 -12.15 -24.73
C ALA A 456 9.68 -11.49 -24.16
N ILE A 457 8.57 -11.53 -24.90
CA ILE A 457 7.26 -11.03 -24.44
C ILE A 457 6.75 -11.84 -23.24
N GLN A 458 6.85 -13.18 -23.30
CA GLN A 458 6.43 -14.05 -22.20
C GLN A 458 7.27 -13.81 -20.93
N ASN A 459 8.59 -13.65 -21.07
CA ASN A 459 9.47 -13.35 -19.94
C ASN A 459 9.21 -11.96 -19.35
N ALA A 460 8.87 -10.96 -20.16
CA ALA A 460 8.55 -9.62 -19.70
C ALA A 460 7.19 -9.52 -18.98
N LEU A 461 6.21 -10.32 -19.39
CA LEU A 461 4.87 -10.35 -18.79
C LEU A 461 4.82 -11.20 -17.51
N GLY A 462 5.87 -11.98 -17.20
CA GLY A 462 5.88 -12.95 -16.12
C GLY A 462 5.00 -14.18 -16.43
N PRO A 463 4.91 -15.17 -15.52
CA PRO A 463 4.01 -16.31 -15.72
C PRO A 463 2.58 -15.79 -15.89
N LEU A 464 1.96 -16.09 -17.02
CA LEU A 464 0.56 -15.75 -17.28
C LEU A 464 -0.28 -16.27 -16.11
N ALA A 465 -0.87 -15.33 -15.35
CA ALA A 465 -1.68 -15.68 -14.20
C ALA A 465 -2.80 -16.65 -14.62
N GLU A 466 -2.97 -17.72 -13.86
CA GLU A 466 -3.81 -18.89 -14.19
C GLU A 466 -5.19 -18.45 -14.72
N THR A 467 -5.58 -18.97 -15.88
CA THR A 467 -6.91 -18.76 -16.48
C THR A 467 -7.53 -20.13 -16.73
N THR A 468 -8.74 -20.36 -16.22
CA THR A 468 -9.45 -21.63 -16.33
C THR A 468 -10.73 -21.48 -17.15
N PRO A 469 -11.22 -22.56 -17.81
CA PRO A 469 -12.56 -22.55 -18.41
C PRO A 469 -13.63 -22.40 -17.34
N TRP A 470 -14.85 -22.02 -17.75
CA TRP A 470 -16.00 -21.97 -16.85
C TRP A 470 -16.36 -23.37 -16.34
N GLU A 471 -16.54 -23.47 -15.02
CA GLU A 471 -17.03 -24.66 -14.33
C GLU A 471 -18.36 -24.33 -13.64
N THR A 472 -19.34 -25.23 -13.70
CA THR A 472 -20.60 -25.07 -12.98
C THR A 472 -20.38 -25.16 -11.47
N LEU A 473 -20.96 -24.24 -10.70
CA LEU A 473 -20.94 -24.27 -9.25
C LEU A 473 -22.09 -25.16 -8.73
N PRO A 474 -21.80 -26.25 -8.00
CA PRO A 474 -22.84 -27.09 -7.40
C PRO A 474 -23.50 -26.33 -6.25
N LEU A 475 -24.83 -26.30 -6.19
CA LEU A 475 -25.56 -25.64 -5.11
C LEU A 475 -25.84 -26.61 -3.97
N ASP A 476 -25.86 -26.08 -2.74
CA ASP A 476 -26.24 -26.84 -1.56
C ASP A 476 -27.77 -27.03 -1.50
N ASP A 477 -28.22 -27.94 -0.64
CA ASP A 477 -29.64 -28.28 -0.51
C ASP A 477 -30.51 -27.04 -0.24
N GLY A 478 -31.65 -26.97 -0.93
CA GLY A 478 -32.58 -25.84 -0.82
C GLY A 478 -32.18 -24.61 -1.64
N TRP A 479 -31.17 -24.70 -2.50
CA TRP A 479 -30.80 -23.68 -3.48
C TRP A 479 -30.96 -24.18 -4.91
N VAL A 480 -31.58 -23.37 -5.78
CA VAL A 480 -31.74 -23.68 -7.21
C VAL A 480 -31.25 -22.51 -8.07
N PRO A 481 -30.71 -22.77 -9.28
CA PRO A 481 -30.36 -21.69 -10.19
C PRO A 481 -31.61 -20.95 -10.66
N VAL A 482 -31.50 -19.64 -10.87
CA VAL A 482 -32.53 -18.88 -11.59
C VAL A 482 -32.45 -19.24 -13.08
N ASP A 483 -33.60 -19.32 -13.75
CA ASP A 483 -33.68 -19.70 -15.16
C ASP A 483 -32.75 -18.83 -16.04
N GLY A 484 -31.89 -19.51 -16.83
CA GLY A 484 -30.90 -18.87 -17.70
C GLY A 484 -29.68 -18.29 -16.98
N GLN A 485 -29.57 -18.44 -15.66
CA GLN A 485 -28.52 -17.84 -14.83
C GLN A 485 -27.80 -18.90 -13.97
N THR A 486 -27.39 -20.01 -14.58
CA THR A 486 -26.67 -21.10 -13.89
C THR A 486 -25.36 -20.59 -13.27
N PRO A 487 -25.18 -20.73 -11.94
CA PRO A 487 -23.95 -20.36 -11.26
C PRO A 487 -22.73 -21.07 -11.83
N ARG A 488 -21.68 -20.30 -12.13
CA ARG A 488 -20.43 -20.79 -12.69
C ARG A 488 -19.24 -20.01 -12.15
N ILE A 489 -18.06 -20.63 -12.16
CA ILE A 489 -16.81 -20.11 -11.62
C ILE A 489 -15.65 -20.34 -12.58
N ARG A 490 -14.69 -19.41 -12.61
CA ARG A 490 -13.40 -19.56 -13.31
C ARG A 490 -12.33 -18.66 -12.71
N LYS A 491 -11.07 -18.85 -13.10
CA LYS A 491 -10.01 -17.87 -12.96
C LYS A 491 -9.78 -17.12 -14.27
N VAL A 492 -9.55 -15.81 -14.19
CA VAL A 492 -9.09 -14.97 -15.30
C VAL A 492 -7.92 -14.16 -14.78
N SER A 493 -6.73 -14.40 -15.34
CA SER A 493 -5.50 -13.72 -14.90
C SER A 493 -5.30 -13.79 -13.38
N GLY A 494 -5.56 -14.96 -12.78
CA GLY A 494 -5.39 -15.19 -11.33
C GLY A 494 -6.50 -14.66 -10.43
N LEU A 495 -7.48 -13.91 -10.94
CA LEU A 495 -8.69 -13.51 -10.20
C LEU A 495 -9.79 -14.55 -10.38
N VAL A 496 -10.51 -14.86 -9.32
CA VAL A 496 -11.68 -15.74 -9.38
C VAL A 496 -12.89 -14.90 -9.75
N CYS A 497 -13.63 -15.36 -10.76
CA CYS A 497 -14.89 -14.78 -11.20
C CYS A 497 -16.01 -15.79 -10.96
N ILE A 498 -17.07 -15.37 -10.30
CA ILE A 498 -18.33 -16.10 -10.16
C ILE A 498 -19.40 -15.31 -10.91
N GLU A 499 -20.27 -16.02 -11.62
CA GLU A 499 -21.41 -15.45 -12.33
C GLU A 499 -22.62 -16.36 -12.16
N GLY A 500 -23.81 -15.76 -12.10
CA GLY A 500 -25.09 -16.46 -12.05
C GLY A 500 -26.02 -15.88 -11.00
N ALA A 501 -27.15 -16.53 -10.80
CA ALA A 501 -28.12 -16.16 -9.78
C ALA A 501 -28.78 -17.42 -9.21
N VAL A 502 -29.12 -17.36 -7.94
CA VAL A 502 -29.77 -18.46 -7.23
C VAL A 502 -31.06 -18.00 -6.61
N ARG A 503 -31.96 -18.96 -6.39
CA ARG A 503 -33.20 -18.81 -5.67
C ARG A 503 -33.22 -19.80 -4.49
N GLN A 504 -33.66 -19.31 -3.35
CA GLN A 504 -33.89 -20.12 -2.16
C GLN A 504 -35.21 -20.88 -2.30
N GLU A 505 -35.14 -22.19 -2.13
CA GLU A 505 -36.29 -23.08 -1.98
C GLU A 505 -36.43 -23.51 -0.51
N SER A 506 -37.44 -24.33 -0.21
CA SER A 506 -37.64 -24.86 1.15
C SER A 506 -36.37 -25.57 1.64
N GLY A 507 -35.85 -25.17 2.79
CA GLY A 507 -34.68 -25.77 3.43
C GLY A 507 -33.32 -25.15 3.05
N GLY A 508 -33.29 -24.10 2.22
CA GLY A 508 -32.03 -23.43 1.85
C GLY A 508 -31.42 -22.67 3.02
N ASP A 509 -30.15 -22.97 3.33
CA ASP A 509 -29.38 -22.28 4.38
C ASP A 509 -28.57 -21.12 3.79
N VAL A 510 -28.72 -19.92 4.34
CA VAL A 510 -27.98 -18.72 3.89
C VAL A 510 -26.52 -18.73 4.35
N ASP A 511 -26.18 -19.56 5.33
CA ASP A 511 -24.81 -19.79 5.80
C ASP A 511 -24.06 -20.81 4.91
N SER A 512 -24.73 -21.45 3.94
CA SER A 512 -24.10 -22.31 2.93
C SER A 512 -24.95 -22.42 1.65
N ILE A 513 -24.63 -21.58 0.66
CA ILE A 513 -25.30 -21.58 -0.65
C ILE A 513 -24.66 -22.61 -1.60
N THR A 514 -23.33 -22.72 -1.53
CA THR A 514 -22.50 -23.59 -2.36
C THR A 514 -21.13 -23.72 -1.73
N VAL A 515 -20.41 -24.80 -2.06
CA VAL A 515 -19.02 -24.99 -1.70
C VAL A 515 -18.10 -24.61 -2.87
N ILE A 516 -17.31 -23.56 -2.67
CA ILE A 516 -16.26 -23.14 -3.60
C ILE A 516 -15.16 -24.22 -3.67
N PRO A 517 -14.80 -24.70 -4.88
CA PRO A 517 -13.70 -25.65 -5.06
C PRO A 517 -12.37 -25.10 -4.52
N TYR A 518 -11.53 -25.97 -3.95
CA TYR A 518 -10.28 -25.58 -3.27
C TYR A 518 -9.39 -24.64 -4.08
N LYS A 519 -9.26 -24.90 -5.39
CA LYS A 519 -8.45 -24.07 -6.31
C LYS A 519 -8.93 -22.61 -6.46
N TYR A 520 -10.16 -22.29 -6.04
CA TYR A 520 -10.76 -20.97 -6.14
C TYR A 520 -10.96 -20.29 -4.76
N ARG A 521 -10.58 -20.94 -3.66
CA ARG A 521 -10.77 -20.39 -2.31
C ARG A 521 -9.76 -19.27 -2.00
N PRO A 522 -10.10 -18.33 -1.11
CA PRO A 522 -9.13 -17.41 -0.49
C PRO A 522 -8.02 -18.17 0.23
N SER A 523 -6.81 -17.62 0.38
CA SER A 523 -5.69 -18.29 1.09
C SER A 523 -5.89 -18.36 2.60
N SER A 524 -6.71 -17.49 3.18
CA SER A 524 -6.88 -17.40 4.62
C SER A 524 -8.22 -16.77 5.01
N GLY A 525 -8.76 -17.23 6.13
CA GLY A 525 -9.93 -16.62 6.78
C GLY A 525 -11.21 -16.63 5.94
N GLU A 526 -12.03 -15.61 6.19
CA GLU A 526 -13.27 -15.31 5.48
C GLU A 526 -13.09 -14.00 4.72
N GLN A 527 -13.54 -13.97 3.46
CA GLN A 527 -13.38 -12.80 2.59
C GLN A 527 -14.75 -12.33 2.09
N ILE A 528 -15.02 -11.02 2.20
CA ILE A 528 -16.13 -10.38 1.49
C ILE A 528 -15.76 -10.35 0.01
N ILE A 529 -16.55 -11.02 -0.82
CA ILE A 529 -16.30 -11.12 -2.27
C ILE A 529 -17.23 -10.23 -3.10
N GLY A 530 -18.25 -9.66 -2.48
CA GLY A 530 -19.19 -8.76 -3.14
C GLY A 530 -20.36 -8.38 -2.23
N SER A 531 -21.20 -7.49 -2.76
CA SER A 531 -22.49 -7.13 -2.16
C SER A 531 -23.57 -7.29 -3.22
N THR A 532 -24.71 -7.86 -2.86
CA THR A 532 -25.81 -8.10 -3.78
C THR A 532 -27.12 -7.64 -3.16
N ILE A 533 -28.14 -7.52 -4.00
CA ILE A 533 -29.50 -7.18 -3.57
C ILE A 533 -30.33 -8.45 -3.63
N ALA A 534 -30.84 -8.88 -2.48
CA ALA A 534 -31.78 -9.98 -2.37
C ALA A 534 -33.22 -9.46 -2.52
N ARG A 535 -34.03 -10.20 -3.28
CA ARG A 535 -35.44 -9.87 -3.55
C ARG A 535 -36.32 -11.09 -3.43
N THR A 536 -37.51 -10.95 -2.84
CA THR A 536 -38.51 -12.01 -2.81
C THR A 536 -39.33 -12.04 -4.10
N LEU A 537 -39.89 -13.20 -4.44
CA LEU A 537 -40.86 -13.34 -5.52
C LEU A 537 -42.20 -12.62 -5.27
N PHE A 538 -42.51 -12.26 -4.03
CA PHE A 538 -43.85 -11.80 -3.62
C PHE A 538 -43.91 -10.34 -3.15
N ASN A 539 -42.78 -9.69 -2.86
CA ASN A 539 -42.74 -8.29 -2.44
C ASN A 539 -41.58 -7.54 -3.10
N TYR A 540 -41.91 -6.81 -4.15
CA TYR A 540 -40.97 -6.08 -4.98
C TYR A 540 -40.53 -4.72 -4.41
N SER A 541 -41.19 -4.23 -3.35
CA SER A 541 -41.00 -2.89 -2.79
C SER A 541 -39.94 -2.76 -1.69
N ASP A 542 -39.36 -3.86 -1.21
CA ASP A 542 -38.41 -3.86 -0.08
C ASP A 542 -37.18 -4.75 -0.35
N PRO A 543 -36.25 -4.31 -1.22
CA PRO A 543 -35.01 -5.03 -1.48
C PRO A 543 -34.10 -5.05 -0.24
N LYS A 544 -33.42 -6.18 0.00
CA LYS A 544 -32.45 -6.32 1.09
C LYS A 544 -31.03 -6.30 0.54
N HIS A 545 -30.17 -5.48 1.13
CA HIS A 545 -28.74 -5.44 0.80
C HIS A 545 -28.01 -6.48 1.64
N VAL A 546 -27.25 -7.36 0.99
CA VAL A 546 -26.49 -8.41 1.66
C VAL A 546 -25.07 -8.45 1.14
N ASN A 547 -24.15 -8.81 2.02
CA ASN A 547 -22.76 -9.05 1.66
C ASN A 547 -22.56 -10.54 1.41
N MET A 548 -21.75 -10.88 0.41
CA MET A 548 -21.37 -12.25 0.10
C MET A 548 -19.98 -12.52 0.66
N TYR A 549 -19.84 -13.66 1.32
CA TYR A 549 -18.61 -14.11 1.95
C TYR A 549 -18.21 -15.49 1.45
N VAL A 550 -16.91 -15.71 1.30
CA VAL A 550 -16.33 -17.05 1.09
C VAL A 550 -15.41 -17.37 2.25
N SER A 551 -15.60 -18.55 2.85
CA SER A 551 -14.70 -19.09 3.87
C SER A 551 -13.63 -19.97 3.24
N ASN A 552 -12.35 -19.72 3.55
CA ASN A 552 -11.28 -20.66 3.19
C ASN A 552 -11.44 -22.00 3.91
N LYS A 553 -11.82 -21.96 5.20
CA LYS A 553 -11.85 -23.13 6.09
C LYS A 553 -12.86 -24.18 5.61
N THR A 554 -14.08 -23.77 5.29
CA THR A 554 -15.14 -24.68 4.82
C THR A 554 -15.27 -24.70 3.30
N GLY A 555 -14.93 -23.59 2.64
CA GLY A 555 -15.24 -23.34 1.24
C GLY A 555 -16.65 -22.78 1.03
N SER A 556 -17.45 -22.62 2.08
CA SER A 556 -18.83 -22.16 1.95
C SER A 556 -18.87 -20.73 1.42
N LEU A 557 -19.71 -20.53 0.39
CA LEU A 557 -20.20 -19.23 -0.05
C LEU A 557 -21.50 -18.94 0.71
N TYR A 558 -21.55 -17.84 1.44
CA TYR A 558 -22.67 -17.50 2.30
C TYR A 558 -22.98 -16.01 2.29
N LEU A 559 -24.16 -15.66 2.80
CA LEU A 559 -24.57 -14.26 2.97
C LEU A 559 -24.27 -13.80 4.40
N GLY A 560 -23.83 -12.55 4.55
CA GLY A 560 -23.65 -11.89 5.84
C GLY A 560 -24.48 -10.61 5.95
N SER A 561 -24.79 -10.24 7.20
CA SER A 561 -25.60 -9.04 7.54
C SER A 561 -27.02 -9.07 6.96
N TYR A 562 -27.66 -10.24 6.93
CA TYR A 562 -28.95 -10.48 6.26
C TYR A 562 -30.20 -10.23 7.12
N SER A 563 -30.16 -9.28 8.07
CA SER A 563 -31.32 -9.00 8.94
C SER A 563 -32.57 -8.62 8.11
N GLY A 564 -33.61 -9.44 8.18
CA GLY A 564 -34.86 -9.25 7.43
C GLY A 564 -35.01 -10.07 6.15
N ILE A 565 -34.08 -10.99 5.84
CA ILE A 565 -34.35 -12.12 4.94
C ILE A 565 -35.10 -13.17 5.76
N GLU A 566 -36.40 -13.31 5.53
CA GLU A 566 -37.23 -14.34 6.16
C GLU A 566 -36.86 -15.72 5.59
N PHE A 567 -36.60 -16.69 6.45
CA PHE A 567 -36.18 -18.06 6.13
C PHE A 567 -37.30 -18.90 5.48
N ASN A 568 -37.84 -18.45 4.35
CA ASN A 568 -38.85 -19.14 3.56
C ASN A 568 -38.56 -18.98 2.06
N SER A 569 -39.10 -19.90 1.26
CA SER A 569 -38.83 -20.01 -0.18
C SER A 569 -39.16 -18.73 -0.96
N GLY A 570 -38.35 -18.45 -1.99
CA GLY A 570 -38.62 -17.40 -2.97
C GLY A 570 -37.70 -16.17 -2.93
N TRP A 571 -36.66 -16.15 -2.09
CA TRP A 571 -35.60 -15.14 -2.21
C TRP A 571 -34.67 -15.45 -3.37
N SER A 572 -34.29 -14.43 -4.14
CA SER A 572 -33.35 -14.54 -5.26
C SER A 572 -32.27 -13.48 -5.15
N PHE A 573 -31.04 -13.84 -5.53
CA PHE A 573 -29.90 -12.93 -5.56
C PHE A 573 -28.88 -13.35 -6.61
N SER A 574 -28.12 -12.37 -7.09
CA SER A 574 -27.00 -12.59 -7.99
C SER A 574 -25.75 -13.00 -7.21
N LEU A 575 -25.04 -14.02 -7.70
CA LEU A 575 -23.76 -14.48 -7.20
C LEU A 575 -22.57 -13.83 -7.91
N THR A 576 -22.81 -12.78 -8.70
CA THR A 576 -21.75 -12.15 -9.51
C THR A 576 -20.72 -11.48 -8.61
N ALA A 577 -19.50 -12.02 -8.63
CA ALA A 577 -18.40 -11.54 -7.81
C ALA A 577 -17.06 -11.75 -8.51
N THR A 578 -16.11 -10.86 -8.25
CA THR A 578 -14.70 -11.04 -8.64
C THR A 578 -13.83 -10.78 -7.45
N TYR A 579 -13.01 -11.76 -7.08
CA TYR A 579 -12.12 -11.66 -5.93
C TYR A 579 -10.79 -12.32 -6.23
N ALA A 580 -9.74 -11.83 -5.58
CA ALA A 580 -8.48 -12.55 -5.56
C ALA A 580 -8.64 -13.75 -4.62
N PRO A 581 -8.27 -14.98 -5.03
CA PRO A 581 -8.22 -16.15 -4.14
C PRO A 581 -7.05 -16.05 -3.12
N ARG A 582 -6.64 -14.81 -2.83
CA ARG A 582 -5.33 -14.40 -2.34
C ARG A 582 -4.92 -15.15 -1.13
#